data_AF-A0A954GJP8-F1
#
_entry.id   AF-A0A954GJP8-F1
#
_cell.length_a   1.000
_cell.length_b   1.000
_cell.length_c   1.000
_cell.angle_alpha   90.00
_cell.angle_beta   90.00
_cell.angle_gamma   90.00
#
_symmetry.space_group_name_H-M   'P 1'
#
loop_
_entity.id
_entity.type
_entity.pdbx_description
1 polymer ?
#
loop_
_entity_poly.entity_id
_entity_poly.type
_entity_poly.pdbx_seq_one_letter_code
_entity_poly.pdbx_strand_id
1 'polypeptide(L)'
;MQLNHTGNRKDVYYLGKLKTDNLFHSVLETKVVKAYGWAPCNRFDDVGSLRPDVELFLNNSKFNIELDTGEMKRNQVQGRWDNYAMANESVHVITPYQDRLCDLLRWSEAIEGLGHFALLDDVLSDPFGAIWAMVGDEFLYQIGC
;
A
#
# COMPACT_ATOMS: atom_id res chain seq x y z
N MET A 1 18.14 -15.12 13.04
CA MET A 1 18.43 -13.69 13.33
C MET A 1 17.08 -13.03 13.56
N GLN A 2 16.77 -12.70 14.81
CA GLN A 2 15.49 -12.08 15.23
C GLN A 2 15.48 -10.60 14.85
N LEU A 3 14.34 -10.11 14.36
CA LEU A 3 14.07 -8.69 14.13
C LEU A 3 14.14 -7.95 15.48
N ASN A 4 15.10 -7.05 15.62
CA ASN A 4 15.19 -6.12 16.73
C ASN A 4 14.45 -4.83 16.39
N HIS A 5 13.57 -4.42 17.30
CA HIS A 5 12.57 -3.36 17.21
C HIS A 5 13.09 -1.92 16.99
N THR A 6 14.07 -1.69 16.11
CA THR A 6 14.81 -0.40 16.07
C THR A 6 14.92 0.30 14.72
N GLY A 7 14.32 -0.20 13.62
CA GLY A 7 14.26 0.52 12.33
C GLY A 7 15.59 1.14 11.89
N ASN A 8 16.50 0.36 11.32
CA ASN A 8 17.78 0.88 10.89
C ASN A 8 17.63 1.81 9.67
N ARG A 9 18.58 2.73 9.46
CA ARG A 9 18.58 3.69 8.34
C ARG A 9 18.49 3.05 6.94
N LYS A 10 18.95 1.80 6.80
CA LYS A 10 18.80 0.97 5.58
C LYS A 10 17.35 0.52 5.33
N ASP A 11 16.51 0.50 6.36
CA ASP A 11 15.08 0.20 6.32
C ASP A 11 14.28 1.49 6.07
N VAL A 12 14.94 2.67 6.10
CA VAL A 12 14.37 4.01 5.90
C VAL A 12 14.74 4.61 4.54
N TYR A 13 15.91 4.29 3.98
CA TYR A 13 16.34 4.75 2.66
C TYR A 13 16.98 3.60 1.88
N TYR A 14 16.52 3.37 0.65
CA TYR A 14 17.16 2.42 -0.27
C TYR A 14 18.52 2.98 -0.74
N LEU A 15 19.59 2.17 -0.61
CA LEU A 15 20.97 2.57 -0.89
C LEU A 15 21.54 2.01 -2.22
N GLY A 16 20.71 1.36 -3.05
CA GLY A 16 21.12 0.82 -4.36
C GLY A 16 20.89 1.79 -5.53
N LYS A 17 21.36 1.42 -6.74
CA LYS A 17 21.07 2.15 -7.99
C LYS A 17 19.63 1.88 -8.44
N LEU A 18 18.68 2.71 -8.01
CA LEU A 18 17.32 2.69 -8.54
C LEU A 18 17.30 3.29 -9.95
N LYS A 19 16.52 2.67 -10.83
CA LYS A 19 16.00 3.37 -12.02
C LYS A 19 15.08 4.51 -11.54
N THR A 20 14.92 5.55 -12.35
CA THR A 20 14.23 6.80 -11.93
C THR A 20 12.79 6.58 -11.47
N ASP A 21 12.08 5.65 -12.11
CA ASP A 21 10.76 5.15 -11.72
C ASP A 21 10.75 4.58 -10.29
N ASN A 22 11.70 3.69 -9.98
CA ASN A 22 11.80 3.10 -8.65
C ASN A 22 12.20 4.14 -7.57
N LEU A 23 12.87 5.23 -7.95
CA LEU A 23 13.19 6.31 -7.03
C LEU A 23 11.93 7.07 -6.61
N PHE A 24 11.03 7.38 -7.56
CA PHE A 24 9.77 8.06 -7.25
C PHE A 24 8.90 7.19 -6.33
N HIS A 25 8.78 5.89 -6.63
CA HIS A 25 8.06 4.92 -5.81
C HIS A 25 8.60 4.89 -4.37
N SER A 26 9.92 4.80 -4.22
CA SER A 26 10.57 4.76 -2.90
C SER A 26 10.39 6.06 -2.11
N VAL A 27 10.31 7.21 -2.78
CA VAL A 27 9.97 8.48 -2.13
C VAL A 27 8.56 8.44 -1.57
N LEU A 28 7.59 7.84 -2.28
CA LEU A 28 6.21 7.71 -1.78
C LEU A 28 6.13 6.76 -0.59
N GLU A 29 6.77 5.58 -0.66
CA GLU A 29 6.88 4.66 0.48
C GLU A 29 7.39 5.37 1.72
N THR A 30 8.46 6.16 1.55
CA THR A 30 9.10 6.88 2.65
C THR A 30 8.16 7.93 3.25
N LYS A 31 7.36 8.62 2.43
CA LYS A 31 6.34 9.58 2.91
C LYS A 31 5.27 8.87 3.74
N VAL A 32 4.77 7.73 3.26
CA VAL A 32 3.75 6.94 3.98
C VAL A 32 4.31 6.42 5.30
N VAL A 33 5.49 5.78 5.31
CA VAL A 33 6.11 5.28 6.55
C VAL A 33 6.35 6.42 7.55
N LYS A 34 6.75 7.60 7.07
CA LYS A 34 6.91 8.80 7.90
C LYS A 34 5.57 9.28 8.49
N ALA A 35 4.48 9.22 7.74
CA ALA A 35 3.15 9.57 8.23
C ALA A 35 2.75 8.69 9.44
N TYR A 36 3.07 7.40 9.37
CA TYR A 36 2.92 6.45 10.48
C TYR A 36 3.97 6.60 11.61
N GLY A 37 4.66 7.75 11.71
CA GLY A 37 5.60 8.03 12.78
C GLY A 37 6.88 7.20 12.72
N TRP A 38 7.32 6.77 11.53
CA TRP A 38 8.45 5.86 11.34
C TRP A 38 8.24 4.49 12.00
N ALA A 39 7.03 3.95 11.86
CA ALA A 39 6.73 2.59 12.29
C ALA A 39 7.72 1.58 11.68
N PRO A 40 8.10 0.51 12.41
CA PRO A 40 8.91 -0.55 11.85
C PRO A 40 8.30 -1.11 10.57
N CYS A 41 9.11 -1.34 9.53
CA CYS A 41 8.62 -1.84 8.25
C CYS A 41 9.66 -2.67 7.48
N ASN A 42 9.18 -3.57 6.62
CA ASN A 42 9.98 -4.20 5.55
C ASN A 42 9.62 -3.61 4.19
N ARG A 43 10.56 -3.61 3.24
CA ARG A 43 10.37 -3.09 1.87
C ARG A 43 11.19 -3.90 0.84
N PHE A 44 10.88 -3.74 -0.44
CA PHE A 44 11.65 -4.30 -1.58
C PHE A 44 11.83 -5.83 -1.58
N ASP A 45 13.05 -6.31 -1.32
CA ASP A 45 13.38 -7.75 -1.34
C ASP A 45 13.14 -8.42 0.03
N ASP A 46 12.92 -7.61 1.07
CA ASP A 46 12.73 -8.07 2.45
C ASP A 46 11.26 -8.33 2.81
N VAL A 47 10.32 -8.06 1.89
CA VAL A 47 8.89 -8.36 2.06
C VAL A 47 8.57 -9.83 1.75
N GLY A 48 7.49 -10.34 2.33
CA GLY A 48 7.07 -11.73 2.20
C GLY A 48 6.65 -12.15 0.79
N SER A 49 6.04 -13.33 0.67
CA SER A 49 5.67 -13.93 -0.62
C SER A 49 4.73 -13.09 -1.49
N LEU A 50 3.85 -12.29 -0.87
CA LEU A 50 2.93 -11.37 -1.56
C LEU A 50 3.65 -10.16 -2.16
N ARG A 51 4.84 -9.83 -1.64
CA ARG A 51 5.66 -8.69 -2.02
C ARG A 51 4.89 -7.36 -2.11
N PRO A 52 4.21 -6.94 -1.01
CA PRO A 52 3.74 -5.56 -0.92
C PRO A 52 4.92 -4.60 -1.07
N ASP A 53 4.64 -3.36 -1.47
CA ASP A 53 5.68 -2.34 -1.51
C ASP A 53 6.22 -2.03 -0.10
N VAL A 54 5.34 -2.06 0.92
CA VAL A 54 5.71 -1.94 2.33
C VAL A 54 4.94 -2.94 3.20
N GLU A 55 5.63 -3.67 4.08
CA GLU A 55 5.02 -4.34 5.23
C GLU A 55 5.24 -3.48 6.47
N LEU A 56 4.18 -2.93 7.05
CA LEU A 56 4.28 -2.02 8.18
C LEU A 56 3.79 -2.71 9.46
N PHE A 57 4.53 -2.56 10.57
CA PHE A 57 4.23 -3.23 11.84
C PHE A 57 3.80 -2.22 12.90
N LEU A 58 2.53 -2.27 13.29
CA LEU A 58 1.93 -1.37 14.29
C LEU A 58 1.15 -2.19 15.32
N ASN A 59 1.34 -1.92 16.60
CA ASN A 59 0.54 -2.51 17.69
C ASN A 59 0.41 -4.05 17.62
N ASN A 60 1.50 -4.75 17.23
CA ASN A 60 1.55 -6.21 16.99
C ASN A 60 0.76 -6.72 15.76
N SER A 61 0.30 -5.81 14.90
CA SER A 61 -0.34 -6.12 13.62
C SER A 61 0.58 -5.80 12.45
N LYS A 62 0.45 -6.57 11.36
CA LYS A 62 1.12 -6.36 10.09
C LYS A 62 0.14 -5.76 9.09
N PHE A 63 0.55 -4.70 8.40
CA PHE A 63 -0.21 -4.02 7.37
C PHE A 63 0.53 -4.14 6.05
N ASN A 64 -0.09 -4.78 5.05
CA ASN A 64 0.45 -4.84 3.70
C ASN A 64 0.02 -3.56 2.97
N ILE A 65 0.97 -2.75 2.52
CA ILE A 65 0.72 -1.50 1.81
C ILE A 65 1.19 -1.63 0.37
N GLU A 66 0.29 -1.28 -0.56
CA GLU A 66 0.53 -1.18 -1.99
C GLU A 66 0.44 0.28 -2.43
N LEU A 67 1.45 0.77 -3.15
CA LEU A 67 1.48 2.11 -3.70
C LEU A 67 1.28 2.05 -5.22
N ASP A 68 0.14 2.51 -5.71
CA ASP A 68 -0.14 2.54 -7.14
C ASP A 68 0.06 3.96 -7.69
N THR A 69 1.10 4.12 -8.52
CA THR A 69 1.47 5.37 -9.19
C THR A 69 0.74 5.59 -10.51
N GLY A 70 -0.24 4.75 -10.87
CA GLY A 70 -0.96 4.81 -12.15
C GLY A 70 -0.24 4.13 -13.32
N GLU A 71 0.99 3.66 -13.13
CA GLU A 71 1.78 3.05 -14.22
C GLU A 71 1.41 1.57 -14.47
N MET A 72 0.86 0.89 -13.47
CA MET A 72 0.47 -0.52 -13.59
C MET A 72 -0.76 -0.68 -14.48
N LYS A 73 -0.68 -1.61 -15.43
CA LYS A 73 -1.83 -1.99 -16.25
C LYS A 73 -2.85 -2.79 -15.44
N ARG A 74 -4.11 -2.72 -15.84
CA ARG A 74 -5.22 -3.45 -15.19
C ARG A 74 -4.92 -4.92 -14.92
N ASN A 75 -4.38 -5.65 -15.89
CA ASN A 75 -4.07 -7.08 -15.72
C ASN A 75 -2.97 -7.34 -14.68
N GLN A 76 -2.02 -6.41 -14.51
CA GLN A 76 -0.99 -6.51 -13.48
C GLN A 76 -1.58 -6.24 -12.09
N VAL A 77 -2.47 -5.24 -11.99
CA VAL A 77 -3.21 -4.92 -10.76
C VAL A 77 -4.09 -6.09 -10.35
N GLN A 78 -4.88 -6.65 -11.26
CA GLN A 78 -5.73 -7.82 -11.00
C GLN A 78 -4.91 -9.03 -10.54
N GLY A 79 -3.77 -9.31 -11.17
CA GLY A 79 -2.88 -10.37 -10.71
C GLY A 79 -2.35 -10.17 -9.29
N ARG A 80 -2.15 -8.91 -8.83
CA ARG A 80 -1.84 -8.63 -7.43
C ARG A 80 -3.04 -8.93 -6.52
N TRP A 81 -4.24 -8.51 -6.89
CA TRP A 81 -5.46 -8.80 -6.13
C TRP A 81 -5.72 -10.30 -5.98
N ASP A 82 -5.54 -11.07 -7.06
CA ASP A 82 -5.69 -12.52 -7.01
C ASP A 82 -4.72 -13.14 -5.99
N ASN A 83 -3.48 -12.65 -5.91
CA ASN A 83 -2.51 -13.13 -4.91
C ASN A 83 -2.96 -12.86 -3.47
N TYR A 84 -3.47 -11.65 -3.19
CA TYR A 84 -4.00 -11.30 -1.85
C TYR A 84 -5.24 -12.13 -1.50
N ALA A 85 -6.15 -12.29 -2.46
CA ALA A 85 -7.35 -13.09 -2.31
C ALA A 85 -7.00 -14.56 -2.00
N MET A 86 -6.08 -15.15 -2.76
CA MET A 86 -5.61 -16.51 -2.54
C MET A 86 -4.92 -16.69 -1.19
N ALA A 87 -4.18 -15.69 -0.71
CA ALA A 87 -3.54 -15.73 0.60
C ALA A 87 -4.48 -15.38 1.75
N ASN A 88 -5.69 -14.89 1.47
CA ASN A 88 -6.65 -14.36 2.44
C ASN A 88 -6.01 -13.32 3.38
N GLU A 89 -5.30 -12.36 2.79
CA GLU A 89 -4.56 -11.32 3.50
C GLU A 89 -5.09 -9.93 3.09
N SER A 90 -5.28 -9.05 4.07
CA SER A 90 -5.75 -7.68 3.81
C SER A 90 -4.67 -6.82 3.16
N VAL A 91 -5.07 -5.85 2.35
CA VAL A 91 -4.16 -4.92 1.67
C VAL A 91 -4.68 -3.49 1.75
N HIS A 92 -3.75 -2.56 1.99
CA HIS A 92 -3.97 -1.12 2.04
C HIS A 92 -3.35 -0.48 0.79
N VAL A 93 -4.19 0.04 -0.08
CA VAL A 93 -3.84 0.52 -1.40
C VAL A 93 -3.88 2.03 -1.40
N ILE A 94 -2.76 2.65 -1.73
CA ILE A 94 -2.59 4.09 -1.69
C ILE A 94 -2.25 4.56 -3.10
N THR A 95 -2.94 5.59 -3.58
CA THR A 95 -2.63 6.22 -4.87
C THR A 95 -2.66 7.75 -4.75
N PRO A 96 -1.80 8.49 -5.47
CA PRO A 96 -1.84 9.94 -5.46
C PRO A 96 -2.92 10.54 -6.38
N TYR A 97 -3.67 9.72 -7.14
CA TYR A 97 -4.57 10.22 -8.18
C TYR A 97 -6.02 9.74 -7.98
N GLN A 98 -6.98 10.66 -7.96
CA GLN A 98 -8.40 10.36 -7.76
C GLN A 98 -8.99 9.44 -8.83
N ASP A 99 -8.78 9.76 -10.10
CA ASP A 99 -9.30 8.94 -11.20
C ASP A 99 -8.76 7.50 -11.13
N ARG A 100 -7.49 7.37 -10.69
CA ARG A 100 -6.85 6.08 -10.50
C ARG A 100 -7.46 5.31 -9.33
N LEU A 101 -7.79 5.99 -8.23
CA LEU A 101 -8.49 5.37 -7.09
C LEU A 101 -9.81 4.74 -7.55
N CYS A 102 -10.59 5.45 -8.36
CA CYS A 102 -11.83 4.91 -8.93
C CYS A 102 -11.59 3.67 -9.80
N ASP A 103 -10.56 3.68 -10.64
CA ASP A 103 -10.19 2.51 -11.44
C ASP A 103 -9.78 1.31 -10.57
N LEU A 104 -8.96 1.54 -9.54
CA LEU A 104 -8.51 0.49 -8.63
C LEU A 104 -9.68 -0.18 -7.91
N LEU A 105 -10.63 0.62 -7.42
CA LEU A 105 -11.87 0.13 -6.79
C LEU A 105 -12.75 -0.65 -7.76
N ARG A 106 -12.84 -0.24 -9.03
CA ARG A 106 -13.58 -0.99 -10.06
C ARG A 106 -12.91 -2.32 -10.39
N TRP A 107 -11.62 -2.47 -10.11
CA TRP A 107 -10.84 -3.67 -10.42
C TRP A 107 -10.62 -4.58 -9.21
N SER A 108 -11.15 -4.23 -8.03
CA SER A 108 -10.87 -4.90 -6.76
C SER A 108 -11.89 -5.95 -6.34
N GLU A 109 -12.72 -6.45 -7.26
CA GLU A 109 -13.72 -7.49 -6.99
C GLU A 109 -13.11 -8.72 -6.28
N ALA A 110 -11.91 -9.14 -6.69
CA ALA A 110 -11.23 -10.31 -6.11
C ALA A 110 -10.84 -10.15 -4.63
N ILE A 111 -10.75 -8.92 -4.11
CA ILE A 111 -10.33 -8.60 -2.74
C ILE A 111 -11.44 -7.88 -1.96
N GLU A 112 -12.71 -8.15 -2.29
CA GLU A 112 -13.85 -7.67 -1.51
C GLU A 112 -13.68 -8.04 -0.02
N GLY A 113 -13.87 -7.06 0.87
CA GLY A 113 -13.63 -7.23 2.31
C GLY A 113 -12.16 -7.34 2.76
N LEU A 114 -11.20 -7.42 1.83
CA LEU A 114 -9.75 -7.46 2.12
C LEU A 114 -9.04 -6.16 1.73
N GLY A 115 -9.55 -5.46 0.71
CA GLY A 115 -8.99 -4.25 0.15
C GLY A 115 -9.46 -2.96 0.83
N HIS A 116 -8.51 -2.13 1.23
CA HIS A 116 -8.72 -0.80 1.79
C HIS A 116 -8.02 0.21 0.89
N PHE A 117 -8.70 1.26 0.44
CA PHE A 117 -8.19 2.18 -0.57
C PHE A 117 -8.21 3.61 -0.07
N ALA A 118 -7.15 4.39 -0.31
CA ALA A 118 -7.10 5.79 0.08
C ALA A 118 -6.26 6.63 -0.88
N LEU A 119 -6.50 7.94 -0.91
CA LEU A 119 -5.58 8.88 -1.53
C LEU A 119 -4.34 9.08 -0.66
N LEU A 120 -3.20 9.31 -1.32
CA LEU A 120 -1.95 9.61 -0.63
C LEU A 120 -2.10 10.81 0.30
N ASP A 121 -2.67 11.92 -0.17
CA ASP A 121 -2.78 13.15 0.63
C ASP A 121 -3.64 12.94 1.90
N ASP A 122 -4.70 12.14 1.79
CA ASP A 122 -5.53 11.78 2.95
C ASP A 122 -4.71 10.98 3.98
N VAL A 123 -3.96 9.95 3.54
CA VAL A 123 -3.08 9.15 4.41
C VAL A 123 -1.98 9.99 5.06
N LEU A 124 -1.42 10.96 4.34
CA LEU A 124 -0.39 11.84 4.90
C LEU A 124 -0.98 12.83 5.93
N SER A 125 -2.26 13.17 5.81
CA SER A 125 -2.94 14.09 6.74
C SER A 125 -3.46 13.39 8.00
N ASP A 126 -4.01 12.18 7.86
CA ASP A 126 -4.58 11.39 8.95
C ASP A 126 -4.37 9.88 8.72
N PRO A 127 -3.16 9.35 8.98
CA PRO A 127 -2.80 7.97 8.66
C PRO A 127 -3.58 6.93 9.48
N PHE A 128 -4.22 7.35 10.57
CA PHE A 128 -5.04 6.49 11.43
C PHE A 128 -6.55 6.81 11.32
N GLY A 129 -6.92 7.69 10.40
CA GLY A 129 -8.29 8.15 10.21
C GLY A 129 -9.18 7.15 9.47
N ALA A 130 -10.47 7.48 9.41
CA ALA A 130 -11.49 6.77 8.63
C ALA A 130 -11.44 7.16 7.14
N ILE A 131 -10.24 7.24 6.57
CA ILE A 131 -9.96 7.68 5.19
C ILE A 131 -9.99 6.52 4.18
N TRP A 132 -10.13 5.29 4.67
CA TRP A 132 -10.04 4.08 3.88
C TRP A 132 -11.41 3.70 3.32
N ALA A 133 -11.55 3.73 2.00
CA ALA A 133 -12.67 3.12 1.30
C ALA A 133 -12.54 1.60 1.32
N MET A 134 -13.59 0.89 1.73
CA MET A 134 -13.67 -0.57 1.66
C MET A 134 -14.50 -1.00 0.45
N VAL A 135 -14.10 -2.11 -0.16
CA VAL A 135 -14.81 -2.70 -1.31
C VAL A 135 -16.03 -3.47 -0.80
N GLY A 136 -17.22 -3.09 -1.29
CA GLY A 136 -18.53 -3.69 -1.00
C GLY A 136 -19.70 -2.94 -1.68
N ASP A 137 -20.88 -3.58 -1.72
CA ASP A 137 -22.02 -3.33 -2.65
C ASP A 137 -22.58 -1.89 -2.81
N GLU A 138 -22.25 -0.91 -1.95
CA GLU A 138 -22.88 0.43 -1.98
C GLU A 138 -21.89 1.61 -2.13
N PHE A 139 -20.58 1.36 -2.30
CA PHE A 139 -19.57 2.40 -1.99
C PHE A 139 -19.14 3.33 -3.14
N LEU A 140 -19.32 2.96 -4.41
CA LEU A 140 -18.78 3.75 -5.54
C LEU A 140 -19.32 5.20 -5.55
N TYR A 141 -20.56 5.40 -5.09
CA TYR A 141 -21.23 6.72 -5.09
C TYR A 141 -20.67 7.74 -4.08
N GLN A 142 -19.98 7.33 -3.01
CA GLN A 142 -19.54 8.26 -1.96
C GLN A 142 -18.22 8.97 -2.28
N ILE A 143 -17.42 8.41 -3.17
CA ILE A 143 -16.05 8.86 -3.48
C ILE A 143 -15.97 9.63 -4.80
N GLY A 144 -17.12 9.97 -5.39
CA GLY A 144 -17.20 10.63 -6.69
C GLY A 144 -16.79 9.72 -7.86
N CYS A 145 -16.88 8.41 -7.66
CA CYS A 145 -16.73 7.38 -8.68
C CYS A 145 -18.11 6.87 -9.14
#